data_AF-A0A7J0F5U0-F1
#
_entry.id   AF-A0A7J0F5U0-F1
#
_cell.length_a   1.000
_cell.length_b   1.000
_cell.length_c   1.000
_cell.angle_alpha   90.00
_cell.angle_beta   90.00
_cell.angle_gamma   90.00
#
_symmetry.space_group_name_H-M   'P 1'
#
loop_
_entity.id
_entity.type
_entity.pdbx_description
1 polymer ?
#
loop_
_entity_poly.entity_id
_entity_poly.type
_entity_poly.pdbx_seq_one_letter_code
_entity_poly.pdbx_strand_id
1 'polypeptide(L)'
;MLLSVAFDIHLGIAKHSVPITLREVTDTKVKQGAGKFVVLHVWFDKDMAAHSACDFGSGKAEKLALAKYRRTIWQGRVLNSQFTDEELRNQGRCPLTPEKNVLLLAALGFDSSTRLYLASHKVYGGEARISTLRKLFPLMEEKKSLASAEESVDVI
;
A
#
# COMPACT_ATOMS: atom_id res chain seq x y z
N MET A 1 -6.43 0.30 -28.84
CA MET A 1 -5.03 0.72 -29.00
C MET A 1 -4.76 1.83 -28.00
N LEU A 2 -4.65 1.47 -26.71
CA LEU A 2 -4.31 2.40 -25.64
C LEU A 2 -2.80 2.29 -25.44
N LEU A 3 -2.09 3.38 -25.73
CA LEU A 3 -0.66 3.50 -25.51
C LEU A 3 -0.39 3.39 -24.00
N SER A 4 0.18 2.27 -23.59
CA SER A 4 0.98 2.17 -22.38
C SER A 4 2.27 2.94 -22.67
N VAL A 5 2.38 4.16 -22.15
CA VAL A 5 3.66 4.86 -22.11
C VAL A 5 4.28 4.55 -20.76
N ALA A 6 5.29 3.69 -20.81
CA ALA A 6 6.14 3.32 -19.70
C ALA A 6 6.75 4.56 -19.01
N PHE A 7 6.78 4.54 -17.68
CA PHE A 7 7.79 5.25 -16.90
C PHE A 7 8.50 4.24 -16.02
N ASP A 8 9.37 3.45 -16.66
CA ASP A 8 10.58 2.96 -16.00
C ASP A 8 11.50 4.17 -15.81
N ILE A 9 11.74 4.58 -14.56
CA ILE A 9 12.76 5.59 -14.25
C ILE A 9 14.05 4.87 -13.89
N HIS A 10 14.96 4.79 -14.87
CA HIS A 10 16.39 4.73 -14.63
C HIS A 10 16.89 6.10 -14.15
N LEU A 11 17.24 6.23 -12.88
CA LEU A 11 18.22 7.21 -12.37
C LEU A 11 18.62 6.75 -10.94
N GLY A 12 19.86 6.41 -10.65
CA GLY A 12 20.99 7.31 -10.77
C GLY A 12 20.98 8.30 -9.59
N ILE A 13 21.46 7.84 -8.43
CA ILE A 13 22.01 8.62 -7.31
C ILE A 13 21.20 9.84 -6.80
N ALA A 14 20.71 9.66 -5.57
CA ALA A 14 20.53 10.63 -4.49
C ALA A 14 19.34 11.62 -4.51
N LYS A 15 18.73 11.72 -3.31
CA LYS A 15 17.81 12.76 -2.82
C LYS A 15 16.50 12.85 -3.58
N HIS A 16 15.43 12.19 -3.13
CA HIS A 16 14.06 12.71 -3.21
C HIS A 16 13.20 11.82 -2.31
N SER A 17 12.80 12.36 -1.16
CA SER A 17 11.60 11.91 -0.45
C SER A 17 10.46 11.88 -1.46
N VAL A 18 10.01 10.70 -1.88
CA VAL A 18 8.78 10.57 -2.69
C VAL A 18 7.65 11.08 -1.79
N PRO A 19 7.06 12.25 -2.07
CA PRO A 19 5.98 12.74 -1.24
C PRO A 19 4.81 11.79 -1.43
N ILE A 20 4.23 11.32 -0.32
CA ILE A 20 2.91 10.72 -0.32
C ILE A 20 1.98 11.78 -0.91
N THR A 21 1.63 11.62 -2.18
CA THR A 21 0.78 12.60 -2.87
C THR A 21 -0.65 12.23 -2.53
N LEU A 22 -1.20 12.83 -1.47
CA LEU A 22 -2.63 12.79 -1.20
C LEU A 22 -3.31 13.63 -2.27
N ARG A 23 -3.90 12.96 -3.24
CA ARG A 23 -4.66 13.64 -4.28
C ARG A 23 -6.10 13.72 -3.81
N GLU A 24 -6.52 14.90 -3.37
CA GLU A 24 -7.94 15.20 -3.27
C GLU A 24 -8.49 15.29 -4.70
N VAL A 25 -9.20 14.27 -5.15
CA VAL A 25 -9.91 14.32 -6.43
C VAL A 25 -11.26 14.94 -6.17
N THR A 26 -11.35 16.26 -6.28
CA THR A 26 -12.63 16.97 -6.36
C THR A 26 -13.12 16.93 -7.80
N ASP A 27 -14.04 16.03 -8.11
CA ASP A 27 -14.74 16.06 -9.39
C ASP A 27 -15.75 17.22 -9.37
N THR A 28 -15.45 18.28 -10.14
CA THR A 28 -16.29 19.47 -10.28
C THR A 28 -17.64 19.21 -10.96
N LYS A 29 -17.94 17.97 -11.40
CA LYS A 29 -19.25 17.54 -11.92
C LYS A 29 -20.08 16.72 -10.92
N VAL A 30 -19.71 16.69 -9.63
CA VAL A 30 -20.51 16.01 -8.63
C VAL A 30 -21.74 16.86 -8.28
N LYS A 31 -22.91 16.41 -8.76
CA LYS A 31 -24.22 16.85 -8.26
C LYS A 31 -24.19 16.82 -6.72
N GLN A 32 -24.64 17.89 -6.08
CA GLN A 32 -24.85 17.94 -4.63
C GLN A 32 -25.61 16.69 -4.17
N GLY A 33 -24.90 15.74 -3.56
CA GLY A 33 -25.46 14.43 -3.22
C GLY A 33 -24.44 13.31 -3.04
N ALA A 34 -23.29 13.33 -3.73
CA ALA A 34 -22.22 12.37 -3.46
C ALA A 34 -21.25 12.94 -2.41
N GLY A 35 -21.14 12.28 -1.25
CA GLY A 35 -20.23 12.70 -0.19
C GLY A 35 -18.75 12.64 -0.62
N LYS A 36 -17.89 13.41 0.05
CA LYS A 36 -16.44 13.36 -0.15
C LYS A 36 -15.90 11.95 0.18
N PHE A 37 -14.95 11.47 -0.61
CA PHE A 37 -14.30 10.17 -0.41
C PHE A 37 -12.78 10.31 -0.49
N VAL A 38 -12.07 9.44 0.22
CA VAL A 38 -10.61 9.32 0.17
C VAL A 38 -10.25 8.01 -0.50
N VAL A 39 -9.28 8.02 -1.41
CA VAL A 39 -8.72 6.80 -1.99
C VAL A 39 -7.37 6.52 -1.33
N LEU A 40 -7.24 5.34 -0.72
CA LEU A 40 -5.99 4.86 -0.18
C LEU A 40 -5.47 3.72 -1.06
N HIS A 41 -4.38 3.99 -1.77
CA HIS A 41 -3.67 2.96 -2.52
C HIS A 41 -2.61 2.30 -1.64
N VAL A 42 -2.83 1.03 -1.26
CA VAL A 42 -1.91 0.30 -0.38
C VAL A 42 -1.02 -0.64 -1.20
N TRP A 43 0.24 -0.23 -1.37
CA TRP A 43 1.27 -1.05 -1.98
C TRP A 43 2.07 -1.82 -0.91
N PHE A 44 1.38 -2.77 -0.27
CA PHE A 44 1.94 -3.62 0.78
C PHE A 44 1.64 -5.10 0.50
N ASP A 45 2.01 -5.58 -0.68
CA ASP A 45 1.95 -7.00 -1.02
C ASP A 45 3.19 -7.76 -0.53
N LYS A 46 3.17 -9.10 -0.70
CA LYS A 46 4.24 -9.98 -0.21
C LYS A 46 5.57 -9.75 -0.95
N ASP A 47 5.52 -9.43 -2.24
CA ASP A 47 6.70 -9.20 -3.07
C ASP A 47 7.41 -7.91 -2.64
N MET A 48 6.64 -6.84 -2.47
CA MET A 48 7.11 -5.56 -1.96
C MET A 48 7.66 -5.67 -0.55
N ALA A 49 6.94 -6.34 0.36
CA ALA A 49 7.40 -6.57 1.72
C ALA A 49 8.75 -7.31 1.71
N ALA A 50 8.87 -8.37 0.91
CA ALA A 50 10.10 -9.15 0.82
C ALA A 50 11.25 -8.38 0.15
N HIS A 51 10.97 -7.64 -0.92
CA HIS A 51 11.97 -6.88 -1.67
C HIS A 51 12.59 -5.76 -0.84
N SER A 52 11.77 -5.06 -0.03
CA SER A 52 12.23 -3.92 0.78
C SER A 52 13.25 -4.29 1.86
N ALA A 53 13.25 -5.55 2.32
CA ALA A 53 14.07 -6.04 3.44
C ALA A 53 13.86 -5.32 4.79
N CYS A 54 12.78 -4.54 4.92
CA CYS A 54 12.47 -3.79 6.13
C CYS A 54 11.89 -4.68 7.24
N ASP A 55 11.93 -4.16 8.46
CA ASP A 55 11.18 -4.70 9.59
C ASP A 55 9.76 -4.13 9.60
N PHE A 56 8.76 -5.01 9.70
CA PHE A 56 7.34 -4.63 9.80
C PHE A 56 6.73 -4.98 11.16
N GLY A 57 7.56 -5.33 12.14
CA GLY A 57 7.16 -5.43 13.54
C GLY A 57 6.52 -6.75 13.94
N SER A 58 6.36 -7.74 13.05
CA SER A 58 5.83 -9.07 13.44
C SER A 58 6.93 -10.06 13.86
N GLY A 59 8.11 -9.54 14.24
CA GLY A 59 9.17 -10.30 14.88
C GLY A 59 10.02 -11.16 13.95
N LYS A 60 10.86 -12.02 14.55
CA LYS A 60 11.90 -12.80 13.84
C LYS A 60 11.33 -13.78 12.80
N ALA A 61 10.14 -14.33 13.08
CA ALA A 61 9.48 -15.27 12.18
C ALA A 61 9.10 -14.61 10.84
N GLU A 62 8.50 -13.41 10.88
CA GLU A 62 8.18 -12.63 9.68
C GLU A 62 9.44 -12.29 8.88
N LYS A 63 10.48 -11.78 9.55
CA LYS A 63 11.76 -11.45 8.91
C LYS A 63 12.36 -12.64 8.16
N LEU A 64 12.37 -13.82 8.79
CA LEU A 64 12.92 -15.02 8.19
C LEU A 64 12.06 -15.51 7.01
N ALA A 65 10.74 -15.45 7.14
CA ALA A 65 9.81 -15.83 6.07
C ALA A 65 9.97 -14.93 4.84
N LEU A 66 10.04 -13.62 5.02
CA LEU A 66 10.26 -12.65 3.94
C LEU A 66 11.65 -12.79 3.30
N ALA A 67 12.70 -13.02 4.10
CA ALA A 67 14.04 -13.26 3.59
C ALA A 67 14.13 -14.55 2.76
N LYS A 68 13.47 -15.63 3.22
CA LYS A 68 13.37 -16.89 2.47
C LYS A 68 12.62 -16.67 1.15
N TYR A 69 11.48 -16.02 1.21
CA TYR A 69 10.66 -15.73 0.03
C TYR A 69 11.41 -14.88 -1.00
N ARG A 70 12.10 -13.82 -0.57
CA ARG A 70 12.96 -12.97 -1.43
C ARG A 70 14.00 -13.82 -2.19
N ARG A 71 14.70 -14.72 -1.49
CA ARG A 71 15.69 -15.58 -2.14
C ARG A 71 15.07 -16.50 -3.18
N THR A 72 13.89 -17.05 -2.90
CA THR A 72 13.18 -17.95 -3.81
C THR A 72 12.72 -17.23 -5.07
N ILE A 73 11.98 -16.11 -4.94
CA ILE A 73 11.35 -15.44 -6.08
C ILE A 73 12.39 -14.73 -6.98
N TRP A 74 13.49 -14.21 -6.41
CA TRP A 74 14.59 -13.59 -7.18
C TRP A 74 15.77 -14.53 -7.47
N GLN A 75 15.68 -15.82 -7.12
CA GLN A 75 16.77 -16.80 -7.33
C GLN A 75 18.11 -16.33 -6.76
N GLY A 76 18.09 -15.66 -5.61
CA GLY A 76 19.28 -15.09 -4.97
C GLY A 76 19.83 -13.80 -5.61
N ARG A 77 19.24 -13.28 -6.68
CA ARG A 77 19.68 -12.03 -7.33
C ARG A 77 19.47 -10.79 -6.46
N VAL A 78 18.50 -10.84 -5.55
CA VAL A 78 18.26 -9.78 -4.56
C VAL A 78 18.81 -10.25 -3.21
N LEU A 79 19.97 -9.71 -2.86
CA LEU A 79 20.64 -9.98 -1.58
C LEU A 79 19.90 -9.31 -0.42
N ASN A 80 20.26 -9.71 0.80
CA ASN A 80 19.82 -8.98 1.99
C ASN A 80 20.37 -7.54 1.91
N SER A 81 19.55 -6.57 2.33
CA SER A 81 20.03 -5.20 2.49
C SER A 81 21.22 -5.15 3.45
N GLN A 82 22.24 -4.38 3.08
CA GLN A 82 23.34 -4.02 3.98
C GLN A 82 22.99 -2.83 4.89
N PHE A 83 21.93 -2.10 4.52
CA PHE A 83 21.40 -0.99 5.31
C PHE A 83 20.57 -1.49 6.49
N THR A 84 20.68 -0.76 7.59
CA THR A 84 19.77 -0.87 8.72
C THR A 84 18.35 -0.50 8.30
N ASP A 85 17.40 -0.95 9.10
CA ASP A 85 15.98 -0.67 8.91
C ASP A 85 15.65 0.84 8.98
N GLU A 86 16.41 1.60 9.78
CA GLU A 86 16.30 3.05 9.85
C GLU A 86 16.77 3.73 8.55
N GLU A 87 17.94 3.34 8.04
CA GLU A 87 18.47 3.87 6.77
C GLU A 87 17.53 3.56 5.59
N LEU A 88 16.94 2.36 5.55
CA LEU A 88 15.97 1.99 4.53
C LEU A 88 14.72 2.89 4.57
N ARG A 89 14.22 3.22 5.77
CA ARG A 89 13.09 4.15 5.93
C ARG A 89 13.45 5.57 5.54
N ASN A 90 14.63 6.05 5.94
CA ASN A 90 15.12 7.38 5.61
C ASN A 90 15.33 7.54 4.09
N GLN A 91 15.61 6.45 3.38
CA GLN A 91 15.69 6.40 1.92
C GLN A 91 14.32 6.21 1.23
N GLY A 92 13.22 6.09 1.97
CA GLY A 92 11.89 5.85 1.41
C GLY A 92 11.70 4.44 0.80
N ARG A 93 12.57 3.47 1.16
CA ARG A 93 12.55 2.12 0.57
C ARG A 93 11.58 1.17 1.26
N CYS A 94 11.14 1.51 2.48
CA CYS A 94 10.18 0.70 3.21
C CYS A 94 8.75 1.13 2.87
N PRO A 95 7.90 0.22 2.39
CA PRO A 95 6.48 0.53 2.22
C PRO A 95 5.83 0.80 3.58
N LEU A 96 4.82 1.66 3.58
CA LEU A 96 4.00 1.89 4.77
C LEU A 96 3.15 0.65 5.04
N THR A 97 3.14 0.22 6.29
CA THR A 97 2.23 -0.84 6.72
C THR A 97 0.80 -0.30 6.79
N PRO A 98 -0.23 -1.16 6.68
CA PRO A 98 -1.63 -0.75 6.84
C PRO A 98 -1.87 0.09 8.11
N GLU A 99 -1.25 -0.29 9.23
CA GLU A 99 -1.37 0.41 10.51
C GLU A 99 -0.78 1.84 10.45
N LYS A 100 0.35 2.03 9.75
CA LYS A 100 0.95 3.35 9.55
C LYS A 100 0.12 4.23 8.62
N ASN A 101 -0.50 3.66 7.59
CA ASN A 101 -1.41 4.40 6.71
C ASN A 101 -2.61 4.95 7.48
N VAL A 102 -3.16 4.18 8.41
CA VAL A 102 -4.27 4.63 9.26
C VAL A 102 -3.86 5.81 10.14
N LEU A 103 -2.71 5.73 10.80
CA LEU A 103 -2.20 6.82 11.62
C LEU A 103 -1.97 8.09 10.80
N LEU A 104 -1.45 7.93 9.58
CA LEU A 104 -1.28 9.04 8.66
C LEU A 104 -2.63 9.69 8.30
N LEU A 105 -3.63 8.90 7.91
CA LEU A 105 -4.96 9.41 7.58
C LEU A 105 -5.59 10.16 8.77
N ALA A 106 -5.48 9.60 9.98
CA ALA A 106 -5.96 10.26 11.19
C ALA A 106 -5.23 11.60 11.46
N ALA A 107 -3.90 11.63 11.30
CA ALA A 107 -3.10 12.85 11.48
C ALA A 107 -3.45 13.96 10.46
N LEU A 108 -3.99 13.58 9.30
CA LEU A 108 -4.48 14.51 8.27
C LEU A 108 -5.90 15.01 8.52
N GLY A 109 -6.55 14.55 9.60
CA GLY A 109 -7.91 14.96 9.98
C GLY A 109 -9.01 14.10 9.40
N PHE A 110 -8.70 12.94 8.81
CA PHE A 110 -9.74 11.96 8.44
C PHE A 110 -10.17 11.15 9.65
N ASP A 111 -11.47 10.92 9.77
CA ASP A 111 -12.08 10.21 10.90
C ASP A 111 -13.04 9.09 10.43
N SER A 112 -13.73 8.47 11.38
CA SER A 112 -14.67 7.37 11.12
C SER A 112 -15.89 7.75 10.26
N SER A 113 -16.17 9.04 10.05
CA SER A 113 -17.22 9.52 9.14
C SER A 113 -16.75 9.60 7.68
N THR A 114 -15.45 9.43 7.44
CA THR A 114 -14.84 9.50 6.11
C THR A 114 -15.12 8.21 5.33
N ARG A 115 -15.67 8.35 4.11
CA ARG A 115 -15.76 7.24 3.15
C ARG A 115 -14.38 6.97 2.57
N LEU A 116 -13.89 5.75 2.76
CA LEU A 116 -12.55 5.34 2.33
C LEU A 116 -12.67 4.29 1.24
N TYR A 117 -12.01 4.48 0.11
CA TYR A 117 -11.84 3.43 -0.89
C TYR A 117 -10.43 2.86 -0.78
N LEU A 118 -10.33 1.58 -0.42
CA LEU A 118 -9.08 0.85 -0.35
C LEU A 118 -8.76 0.25 -1.71
N ALA A 119 -7.84 0.89 -2.42
CA ALA A 119 -7.26 0.38 -3.65
C ALA A 119 -6.03 -0.47 -3.30
N SER A 120 -6.24 -1.76 -3.07
CA SER A 120 -5.15 -2.70 -2.79
C SER A 120 -5.30 -3.99 -3.57
N HIS A 121 -4.16 -4.58 -3.94
CA HIS A 121 -4.12 -6.00 -4.26
C HIS A 121 -4.10 -6.81 -2.93
N LYS A 122 -3.65 -8.06 -2.96
CA LYS A 122 -3.47 -8.89 -1.77
C LYS A 122 -2.46 -8.28 -0.80
N VAL A 123 -2.97 -7.69 0.27
CA VAL A 123 -2.16 -7.11 1.34
C VAL A 123 -1.47 -8.24 2.11
N TYR A 124 -0.15 -8.13 2.27
CA TYR A 124 0.64 -9.05 3.07
C TYR A 124 0.16 -9.03 4.51
N GLY A 125 0.04 -10.19 5.16
CA GLY A 125 -0.58 -10.32 6.48
C GLY A 125 -2.12 -10.33 6.46
N GLY A 126 -2.75 -10.02 5.33
CA GLY A 126 -4.18 -10.15 5.10
C GLY A 126 -5.04 -9.39 6.12
N GLU A 127 -6.15 -10.01 6.51
CA GLU A 127 -7.13 -9.43 7.43
C GLU A 127 -6.55 -8.98 8.77
N ALA A 128 -5.52 -9.66 9.28
CA ALA A 128 -4.91 -9.27 10.54
C ALA A 128 -4.39 -7.82 10.49
N ARG A 129 -3.78 -7.40 9.38
CA ARG A 129 -3.26 -6.04 9.18
C ARG A 129 -4.32 -5.06 8.70
N ILE A 130 -5.32 -5.52 7.93
CA ILE A 130 -6.41 -4.67 7.42
C ILE A 130 -7.49 -4.38 8.46
N SER A 131 -7.64 -5.23 9.47
CA SER A 131 -8.66 -5.05 10.52
C SER A 131 -8.58 -3.68 11.22
N THR A 132 -7.38 -3.12 11.39
CA THR A 132 -7.19 -1.78 11.96
C THR A 132 -7.74 -0.68 11.07
N LEU A 133 -7.58 -0.77 9.74
CA LEU A 133 -8.21 0.17 8.80
C LEU A 133 -9.73 0.10 8.93
N ARG A 134 -10.31 -1.11 8.89
CA ARG A 134 -11.77 -1.29 8.94
C ARG A 134 -12.38 -0.77 10.25
N LYS A 135 -11.66 -0.92 11.37
CA LYS A 135 -12.11 -0.41 12.67
C LYS A 135 -12.16 1.11 12.72
N LEU A 136 -11.17 1.79 12.13
CA LEU A 136 -11.07 3.26 12.17
C LEU A 136 -11.84 3.94 11.03
N PHE A 137 -12.02 3.25 9.90
CA PHE A 137 -12.80 3.69 8.76
C PHE A 137 -13.90 2.66 8.46
N PRO A 138 -15.04 2.70 9.19
CA PRO A 138 -16.12 1.72 9.03
C PRO A 138 -16.86 1.86 7.69
N LEU A 139 -16.77 3.02 7.03
CA LEU A 139 -17.31 3.28 5.69
C LEU A 139 -16.29 2.94 4.59
N MET A 140 -15.42 1.94 4.83
CA MET A 140 -14.39 1.55 3.89
C MET A 140 -14.92 0.51 2.88
N GLU A 141 -14.71 0.81 1.60
CA GLU A 141 -15.05 -0.05 0.46
C GLU A 141 -13.76 -0.55 -0.23
N GLU A 142 -13.83 -1.71 -0.89
CA GLU A 142 -12.72 -2.26 -1.67
C GLU A 142 -13.21 -2.75 -3.03
N LYS A 143 -12.29 -3.08 -3.95
CA LYS A 143 -12.66 -3.54 -5.30
C LYS A 143 -13.72 -4.65 -5.29
N LYS A 144 -13.64 -5.59 -4.34
CA LYS A 144 -14.58 -6.70 -4.21
C LYS A 144 -15.99 -6.29 -3.74
N SER A 145 -16.12 -5.22 -2.95
CA SER A 145 -17.43 -4.76 -2.49
C SER A 145 -18.16 -3.91 -3.54
N LEU A 146 -17.42 -3.33 -4.48
CA LEU A 146 -17.98 -2.54 -5.58
C LEU A 146 -18.27 -3.34 -6.86
N ALA A 147 -17.61 -4.48 -7.06
CA ALA A 147 -17.81 -5.31 -8.24
C ALA A 147 -19.17 -6.01 -8.20
N SER A 148 -19.89 -6.02 -9.33
CA SER A 148 -21.08 -6.86 -9.47
C SER A 148 -20.68 -8.35 -9.47
N ALA A 149 -21.66 -9.25 -9.26
CA ALA A 149 -21.41 -10.69 -9.31
C ALA A 149 -20.79 -11.11 -10.66
N GLU A 150 -21.19 -10.45 -11.75
CA GLU A 150 -20.70 -10.70 -13.11
C GLU A 150 -19.26 -10.18 -13.33
N GLU A 151 -18.89 -9.08 -12.67
CA GLU A 151 -17.55 -8.49 -12.72
C GLU A 151 -16.56 -9.13 -11.74
N SER A 152 -17.05 -9.95 -10.80
CA SER A 152 -16.24 -10.62 -9.77
C SER A 152 -15.47 -11.86 -10.27
N VAL A 153 -15.77 -12.33 -11.48
CA VAL A 153 -15.27 -13.59 -12.06
C VAL A 153 -13.74 -13.58 -12.30
N ASP A 154 -13.11 -12.41 -12.34
CA ASP A 154 -11.66 -12.24 -12.56
C ASP A 154 -10.88 -11.69 -11.35
N VAL A 155 -11.45 -11.70 -10.14
CA VAL A 155 -10.78 -11.14 -8.95
C VAL A 155 -10.11 -12.24 -8.10
N ILE A 156 -9.06 -12.85 -8.65
CA ILE A 156 -8.15 -13.78 -7.92
C ILE A 156 -6.79 -13.13 -7.67
#